data_AF-A0ABD5DVQ7-F1
#
_entry.id   AF-A0ABD5DVQ7-F1
#
_cell.length_a   1.000
_cell.length_b   1.000
_cell.length_c   1.000
_cell.angle_alpha   90.00
_cell.angle_beta   90.00
_cell.angle_gamma   90.00
#
_symmetry.space_group_name_H-M   'P 1'
#
loop_
_entity.id
_entity.type
_entity.pdbx_description
1 polymer ?
#
loop_
_entity_poly.entity_id
_entity_poly.type
_entity_poly.pdbx_seq_one_letter_code
_entity_poly.pdbx_strand_id
1 'polypeptide(L)'
;SCPVGFKNGTDGTIKVAIDAINAAGAPHCFLSVTKWGHSAIVNTSGNGDCHIILRGGKEPNYSAKHVAEVKIGLAKAGLPAQVM
;
A
#
# COMPACT_ATOMS: atom_id res chain seq x y z
N SER A 1 -9.88 -5.32 -10.22
CA SER A 1 -8.63 -5.99 -10.59
C SER A 1 -7.70 -4.97 -11.21
N CYS A 2 -7.09 -4.13 -10.38
CA CYS A 2 -6.25 -3.01 -10.83
C CYS A 2 -5.07 -2.83 -9.86
N PRO A 3 -4.01 -2.13 -10.28
CA PRO A 3 -2.96 -1.68 -9.38
C PRO A 3 -3.52 -0.78 -8.28
N VAL A 4 -2.92 -0.84 -7.09
CA VAL A 4 -3.38 -0.08 -5.92
C VAL A 4 -2.22 0.73 -5.31
N GLY A 5 -2.43 2.03 -5.14
CA GLY A 5 -1.49 2.91 -4.45
C GLY A 5 -1.91 3.16 -3.00
N PHE A 6 -1.03 2.87 -2.05
CA PHE A 6 -1.22 3.16 -0.64
C PHE A 6 -0.55 4.48 -0.25
N LYS A 7 -1.36 5.46 0.18
CA LYS A 7 -0.86 6.74 0.68
C LYS A 7 -0.20 6.57 2.05
N ASN A 8 0.86 7.35 2.31
CA ASN A 8 1.40 7.46 3.68
C ASN A 8 0.36 8.05 4.66
N GLY A 9 0.60 7.89 5.96
CA GLY A 9 -0.25 8.41 7.05
C GLY A 9 -0.39 9.93 7.03
N THR A 10 -1.44 10.47 7.65
CA THR A 10 -1.73 11.93 7.64
C THR A 10 -0.65 12.77 8.31
N ASP A 11 0.06 12.19 9.26
CA ASP A 11 1.21 12.76 9.94
C ASP A 11 2.53 12.61 9.17
N GLY A 12 2.55 11.85 8.08
CA GLY A 12 3.75 11.53 7.30
C GLY A 12 4.25 10.09 7.49
N THR A 13 3.58 9.27 8.31
CA THR A 13 4.05 7.91 8.61
C THR A 13 4.11 7.04 7.35
N ILE A 14 5.33 6.62 6.98
CA ILE A 14 5.60 5.76 5.80
C ILE A 14 5.29 4.29 6.10
N LYS A 15 5.55 3.84 7.33
CA LYS A 15 5.47 2.43 7.72
C LYS A 15 4.10 1.82 7.42
N VAL A 16 3.02 2.55 7.67
CA VAL A 16 1.65 2.06 7.44
C VAL A 16 1.38 1.71 5.98
N ALA A 17 1.97 2.44 5.03
CA ALA A 17 1.82 2.16 3.61
C ALA A 17 2.68 0.96 3.18
N ILE A 18 3.89 0.83 3.72
CA ILE A 18 4.76 -0.35 3.50
C ILE A 18 4.08 -1.62 4.00
N ASP A 19 3.56 -1.58 5.23
CA ASP A 19 2.84 -2.71 5.82
C ASP A 19 1.60 -3.07 5.00
N ALA A 20 0.87 -2.07 4.50
CA ALA A 20 -0.30 -2.27 3.66
C ALA A 20 0.02 -2.91 2.31
N ILE A 21 1.14 -2.55 1.67
CA ILE A 21 1.59 -3.19 0.42
C ILE A 21 1.89 -4.67 0.66
N ASN A 22 2.63 -4.99 1.71
CA ASN A 22 2.93 -6.38 2.09
C ASN A 22 1.64 -7.17 2.40
N ALA A 23 0.71 -6.57 3.15
CA ALA A 23 -0.57 -7.20 3.46
C ALA A 23 -1.41 -7.43 2.20
N ALA A 24 -1.49 -6.45 1.30
CA ALA A 24 -2.28 -6.54 0.07
C ALA A 24 -1.75 -7.62 -0.89
N GLY A 25 -0.45 -7.92 -0.85
CA GLY A 25 0.17 -8.99 -1.64
C GLY A 25 -0.24 -10.41 -1.23
N ALA A 26 -0.79 -10.60 -0.03
CA ALA A 26 -1.19 -11.92 0.48
C ALA A 26 -2.68 -12.24 0.20
N PRO A 27 -3.05 -13.53 0.14
CA PRO A 27 -4.45 -13.96 0.15
C PRO A 27 -5.19 -13.52 1.43
N HIS A 28 -6.40 -12.99 1.29
CA HIS A 28 -7.26 -12.60 2.41
C HIS A 28 -8.68 -13.13 2.27
N CYS A 29 -9.41 -13.10 3.38
CA CYS A 29 -10.83 -13.46 3.47
C CYS A 29 -11.59 -12.28 4.09
N PHE A 30 -12.64 -11.79 3.44
CA PHE A 30 -13.45 -10.68 3.98
C PHE A 30 -14.93 -10.80 3.59
N LEU A 31 -15.79 -10.17 4.38
CA LEU A 31 -17.24 -10.12 4.11
C LEU A 31 -17.55 -9.05 3.07
N SER A 32 -18.33 -9.41 2.05
CA SER A 32 -18.75 -8.51 0.98
C SER A 32 -20.12 -8.93 0.43
N VAL A 33 -20.47 -8.43 -0.75
CA VAL A 33 -21.68 -8.81 -1.48
C VAL A 33 -21.32 -9.45 -2.81
N THR A 34 -22.12 -10.43 -3.23
CA THR A 34 -22.08 -10.94 -4.59
C THR A 34 -22.57 -9.89 -5.58
N LYS A 35 -22.35 -10.12 -6.88
CA LYS A 35 -22.89 -9.28 -7.95
C LYS A 35 -24.43 -9.18 -7.94
N TRP A 36 -25.11 -10.08 -7.22
CA TRP A 36 -26.57 -10.15 -7.08
C TRP A 36 -27.08 -9.50 -5.78
N GLY A 37 -26.19 -8.89 -4.98
CA GLY A 37 -26.57 -8.19 -3.75
C GLY A 37 -26.69 -9.07 -2.50
N HIS A 38 -26.45 -10.37 -2.61
CA HIS A 38 -26.42 -11.26 -1.43
C HIS A 38 -25.10 -11.13 -0.66
N SER A 39 -25.17 -11.18 0.66
CA SER A 39 -23.97 -11.26 1.51
C SER A 39 -23.15 -12.52 1.18
N ALA A 40 -21.83 -12.37 1.15
CA ALA A 40 -20.91 -13.45 0.85
C ALA A 40 -19.56 -13.23 1.53
N ILE A 41 -18.81 -14.32 1.67
CA ILE A 41 -17.40 -14.31 2.01
C ILE A 41 -16.61 -14.29 0.69
N VAL A 42 -15.65 -13.37 0.58
CA VAL A 42 -14.74 -13.25 -0.57
C VAL A 42 -13.35 -13.68 -0.15
N ASN A 43 -12.76 -14.59 -0.92
CA ASN A 43 -11.36 -14.96 -0.82
C ASN A 43 -10.57 -14.34 -1.97
N THR A 44 -9.45 -13.68 -1.67
CA THR A 44 -8.55 -13.09 -2.66
C THR A 44 -7.28 -13.92 -2.82
N SER A 45 -6.60 -13.77 -3.96
CA SER A 45 -5.27 -14.34 -4.19
C SER A 45 -4.12 -13.43 -3.75
N GLY A 46 -4.42 -12.23 -3.26
CA GLY A 46 -3.45 -11.14 -3.11
C GLY A 46 -3.27 -10.30 -4.38
N ASN A 47 -2.67 -9.11 -4.24
CA ASN A 47 -2.37 -8.14 -5.29
C ASN A 47 -0.90 -7.70 -5.20
N GLY A 48 -0.09 -8.14 -6.17
CA GLY A 48 1.33 -7.77 -6.25
C GLY A 48 1.58 -6.38 -6.84
N ASP A 49 0.60 -5.79 -7.52
CA ASP A 49 0.73 -4.50 -8.19
C ASP A 49 0.38 -3.34 -7.24
N CYS A 50 1.06 -3.33 -6.09
CA CYS A 50 0.91 -2.34 -5.06
C CYS A 50 2.16 -1.45 -4.93
N HIS A 51 1.94 -0.16 -4.68
CA HIS A 51 3.03 0.82 -4.52
C HIS A 51 2.65 1.90 -3.49
N ILE A 52 3.64 2.65 -3.01
CA ILE A 52 3.44 3.74 -2.06
C ILE A 52 3.21 5.07 -2.81
N ILE A 53 2.35 5.91 -2.24
CA ILE A 53 2.11 7.29 -2.67
C ILE A 53 2.58 8.26 -1.57
N LEU A 54 3.53 9.13 -1.92
CA LEU A 54 4.04 10.20 -1.06
C LEU A 54 3.17 11.44 -1.21
N ARG A 55 2.44 11.79 -0.15
CA ARG A 55 1.45 12.89 -0.15
C ARG A 55 1.65 13.91 0.96
N GLY A 56 2.85 13.98 1.53
CA GLY A 56 3.21 14.83 2.66
C GLY A 56 2.66 14.33 4.00
N GLY A 57 2.92 15.10 5.04
CA GLY A 57 2.44 14.88 6.39
C GLY A 57 2.47 16.20 7.16
N LYS A 58 3.11 16.21 8.32
CA LYS A 58 3.45 17.47 9.02
C LYS A 58 4.34 18.38 8.14
N GLU A 59 5.17 17.77 7.31
CA GLU A 59 6.00 18.44 6.31
C GLU A 59 5.81 17.77 4.93
N PRO A 60 6.06 18.47 3.81
CA PRO A 60 6.07 17.85 2.49
C PRO A 60 7.19 16.80 2.35
N ASN A 61 6.89 15.66 1.71
CA ASN A 61 7.82 14.53 1.58
C ASN A 61 8.20 14.18 0.13
N TYR A 62 8.18 15.16 -0.78
CA TYR A 62 8.50 14.97 -2.20
C TYR A 62 10.00 15.16 -2.54
N SER A 63 10.81 15.65 -1.59
CA SER A 63 12.22 15.96 -1.87
C SER A 63 13.06 14.69 -2.07
N ALA A 64 14.21 14.82 -2.74
CA ALA A 64 15.12 13.71 -3.01
C ALA A 64 15.54 12.95 -1.74
N LYS A 65 15.69 13.66 -0.61
CA LYS A 65 15.98 13.05 0.70
C LYS A 65 14.87 12.08 1.11
N HIS A 66 13.61 12.53 1.08
CA HIS A 66 12.47 11.70 1.46
C HIS A 66 12.30 10.50 0.53
N VAL A 67 12.46 10.71 -0.78
CA VAL A 67 12.39 9.62 -1.77
C VAL A 67 13.46 8.57 -1.50
N ALA A 68 14.70 8.98 -1.21
CA ALA A 68 15.78 8.05 -0.88
C ALA A 68 15.50 7.24 0.40
N GLU A 69 15.02 7.91 1.46
CA GLU A 69 14.64 7.27 2.73
C GLU A 69 13.52 6.23 2.52
N VAL A 70 12.51 6.55 1.73
CA VAL A 70 11.40 5.63 1.41
C VAL A 70 11.89 4.43 0.60
N LYS A 71 12.77 4.63 -0.40
CA LYS A 71 13.35 3.54 -1.19
C LYS A 71 14.14 2.57 -0.32
N ILE A 72 14.89 3.07 0.66
CA ILE A 72 15.60 2.23 1.65
C ILE A 72 14.59 1.43 2.48
N GLY A 73 13.53 2.07 2.95
CA GLY A 73 12.47 1.42 3.72
C GLY A 73 11.78 0.29 2.94
N LEU A 74 11.43 0.53 1.67
CA LEU A 74 10.83 -0.46 0.78
C LEU A 74 11.78 -1.65 0.55
N ALA A 75 13.05 -1.38 0.24
CA ALA A 75 14.05 -2.43 0.02
C ALA A 75 14.25 -3.29 1.29
N LYS A 76 14.30 -2.65 2.48
CA LYS A 76 14.38 -3.36 3.77
C LYS A 76 13.16 -4.25 4.03
N ALA A 77 12.00 -3.87 3.50
CA ALA A 77 10.77 -4.65 3.60
C ALA A 77 10.60 -5.70 2.48
N GLY A 78 11.59 -5.86 1.59
CA GLY A 78 11.52 -6.81 0.48
C GLY A 78 10.61 -6.37 -0.69
N LEU A 79 10.28 -5.08 -0.76
CA LEU A 79 9.40 -4.51 -1.78
C LEU A 79 10.19 -3.76 -2.88
N PRO A 80 9.66 -3.66 -4.11
CA PRO A 80 10.26 -2.83 -5.15
C PRO A 80 10.42 -1.38 -4.70
N ALA A 81 11.61 -0.81 -4.91
CA ALA A 81 11.94 0.55 -4.52
C ALA A 81 11.39 1.60 -5.49
N GLN A 82 10.05 1.65 -5.62
CA GLN A 82 9.30 2.57 -6.48
C GLN A 82 8.30 3.39 -5.66
N VAL A 83 8.13 4.66 -6.02
CA VAL A 83 7.25 5.61 -5.32
C VAL A 83 6.45 6.41 -6.35
N MET A 84 5.24 6.81 -5.97
CA MET A 84 4.42 7.82 -6.67
C MET A 84 4.38 9.11 -5.86
#